data_AF-A0A521MEC9-F1
#
_entry.id   AF-A0A521MEC9-F1
#
_cell.length_a   1.000
_cell.length_b   1.000
_cell.length_c   1.000
_cell.angle_alpha   90.00
_cell.angle_beta   90.00
_cell.angle_gamma   90.00
#
_symmetry.space_group_name_H-M   'P 1'
#
loop_
_entity.id
_entity.type
_entity.pdbx_description
1 polymer ?
#
loop_
_entity_poly.entity_id
_entity_poly.type
_entity_poly.pdbx_seq_one_letter_code
_entity_poly.pdbx_strand_id
1 'polypeptide(L)'
;PTFYPAATAGADEALTRWAEQQFMRPTALYVSGINADHMPVGLHEDRARLHGLPPPSIEAVRAAAIRNLHLVKPQIKWLADMLADGRPYLLGAVPCIADFAAYHVVWFYRGRHIDCRGVFDPYPKLRTWRDRMAAIGHGARTDIDAEVALAEARAAKPAAPRPSQPQEGDPEPGERARVRPSDNAKDWVEGEVLFIDAHEIALLRHDPEVGNVAVHFPRLGYDWRSCR
;
A
#
# COMPACT_ATOMS: atom_id res chain seq x y z
N PRO A 1 2.87 5.99 21.47
CA PRO A 1 2.58 4.75 20.71
C PRO A 1 3.58 4.61 19.54
N THR A 2 3.89 3.39 19.11
CA THR A 2 4.76 3.11 17.96
C THR A 2 4.04 2.18 16.98
N PHE A 3 4.32 2.30 15.69
CA PHE A 3 3.86 1.33 14.69
C PHE A 3 4.61 -0.01 14.78
N TYR A 4 5.80 -0.01 15.39
CA TYR A 4 6.70 -1.16 15.45
C TYR A 4 7.05 -1.53 16.90
N PRO A 5 6.12 -2.10 17.68
CA PRO A 5 6.43 -2.65 18.99
C PRO A 5 7.45 -3.79 18.89
N ALA A 6 8.46 -3.81 19.78
CA ALA A 6 9.47 -4.89 19.77
C ALA A 6 8.86 -6.30 19.95
N ALA A 7 7.74 -6.41 20.66
CA ALA A 7 7.03 -7.67 20.88
C ALA A 7 6.39 -8.27 19.61
N THR A 8 6.20 -7.47 18.56
CA THR A 8 5.58 -7.91 17.29
C THR A 8 6.59 -8.01 16.15
N ALA A 9 7.85 -7.67 16.40
CA ALA A 9 8.88 -7.52 15.38
C ALA A 9 8.96 -8.74 14.45
N GLY A 10 8.87 -8.49 13.16
CA GLY A 10 8.95 -9.50 12.10
C GLY A 10 7.59 -10.15 11.79
N ALA A 11 6.79 -10.46 12.82
CA ALA A 11 5.42 -10.94 12.62
C ALA A 11 4.52 -9.83 12.04
N ASP A 12 4.71 -8.60 12.49
CA ASP A 12 4.01 -7.42 11.97
C ASP A 12 4.34 -7.12 10.50
N GLU A 13 5.61 -7.21 10.12
CA GLU A 13 6.06 -7.05 8.73
C GLU A 13 5.51 -8.16 7.83
N ALA A 14 5.59 -9.43 8.26
CA ALA A 14 5.06 -10.55 7.50
C ALA A 14 3.54 -10.42 7.28
N LEU A 15 2.81 -10.02 8.32
CA LEU A 15 1.36 -9.83 8.25
C LEU A 15 0.98 -8.62 7.38
N THR A 16 1.75 -7.53 7.47
CA THR A 16 1.60 -6.35 6.60
C THR A 16 1.75 -6.73 5.14
N ARG A 17 2.81 -7.47 4.79
CA ARG A 17 3.06 -7.91 3.41
C ARG A 17 1.96 -8.81 2.87
N TRP A 18 1.48 -9.75 3.68
CA TRP A 18 0.34 -10.57 3.29
C TRP A 18 -0.91 -9.71 3.04
N ALA A 19 -1.24 -8.79 3.97
CA ALA A 19 -2.43 -7.97 3.88
C ALA A 19 -2.43 -7.09 2.62
N GLU A 20 -1.34 -6.37 2.37
CA GLU A 20 -1.24 -5.41 1.25
C GLU A 20 -1.12 -6.07 -0.12
N GLN A 21 -0.65 -7.32 -0.20
CA GLN A 21 -0.42 -7.99 -1.48
C GLN A 21 -1.45 -9.09 -1.74
N GLN A 22 -1.45 -10.10 -0.88
CA GLN A 22 -2.22 -11.34 -1.09
C GLN A 22 -3.69 -11.18 -0.71
N PHE A 23 -3.98 -10.33 0.28
CA PHE A 23 -5.36 -10.09 0.70
C PHE A 23 -6.01 -8.91 -0.03
N MET A 24 -5.27 -7.82 -0.25
CA MET A 24 -5.81 -6.64 -0.90
C MET A 24 -6.22 -6.88 -2.35
N ARG A 25 -5.40 -7.58 -3.15
CA ARG A 25 -5.71 -7.82 -4.57
C ARG A 25 -7.05 -8.53 -4.81
N PRO A 26 -7.32 -9.72 -4.23
CA PRO A 26 -8.61 -10.38 -4.39
C PRO A 26 -9.76 -9.55 -3.79
N THR A 27 -9.52 -8.82 -2.69
CA THR A 27 -10.51 -7.90 -2.12
C THR A 27 -10.88 -6.79 -3.08
N ALA A 28 -9.89 -6.16 -3.72
CA ALA A 28 -10.09 -5.10 -4.70
C ALA A 28 -10.93 -5.59 -5.89
N LEU A 29 -10.63 -6.80 -6.40
CA LEU A 29 -11.38 -7.42 -7.50
C LEU A 29 -12.80 -7.82 -7.06
N TYR A 30 -12.97 -8.30 -5.83
CA TYR A 30 -14.28 -8.61 -5.26
C TYR A 30 -15.16 -7.36 -5.15
N VAL A 31 -14.71 -6.35 -4.42
CA VAL A 31 -15.49 -5.13 -4.17
C VAL A 31 -15.74 -4.36 -5.47
N SER A 32 -14.74 -4.24 -6.35
CA SER A 32 -14.89 -3.55 -7.64
C SER A 32 -15.82 -4.30 -8.59
N GLY A 33 -15.80 -5.63 -8.58
CA GLY A 33 -16.69 -6.44 -9.41
C GLY A 33 -18.16 -6.39 -8.94
N ILE A 34 -18.41 -6.32 -7.63
CA ILE A 34 -19.76 -6.04 -7.11
C ILE A 34 -20.21 -4.64 -7.52
N ASN A 35 -19.29 -3.68 -7.54
CA ASN A 35 -19.57 -2.28 -7.87
C ASN A 35 -19.37 -1.95 -9.37
N ALA A 36 -19.33 -2.94 -10.26
CA ALA A 36 -18.85 -2.75 -11.64
C ALA A 36 -19.57 -1.60 -12.38
N ASP A 37 -20.87 -1.44 -12.16
CA ASP A 37 -21.73 -0.43 -12.78
C ASP A 37 -21.70 0.96 -12.10
N HIS A 38 -21.08 1.05 -10.92
CA HIS A 38 -21.06 2.26 -10.09
C HIS A 38 -19.69 2.93 -10.03
N MET A 39 -18.74 2.42 -10.81
CA MET A 39 -17.39 2.97 -10.86
C MET A 39 -17.36 4.25 -11.71
N PRO A 40 -16.52 5.23 -11.35
CA PRO A 40 -16.27 6.40 -12.20
C PRO A 40 -15.91 5.99 -13.63
N VAL A 41 -16.34 6.83 -14.59
CA VAL A 41 -16.04 6.65 -16.02
C VAL A 41 -14.53 6.54 -16.23
N GLY A 42 -14.09 5.58 -17.03
CA GLY A 42 -12.68 5.32 -17.35
C GLY A 42 -11.89 4.58 -16.27
N LEU A 43 -12.43 4.38 -15.06
CA LEU A 43 -11.67 3.75 -13.97
C LEU A 43 -11.30 2.29 -14.29
N HIS A 44 -12.18 1.52 -14.92
CA HIS A 44 -11.87 0.14 -15.30
C HIS A 44 -10.73 0.06 -16.31
N GLU A 45 -10.71 0.97 -17.27
CA GLU A 45 -9.67 1.05 -18.31
C GLU A 45 -8.33 1.47 -17.72
N ASP A 46 -8.33 2.47 -16.84
CA ASP A 46 -7.15 2.92 -16.10
C ASP A 46 -6.55 1.77 -15.29
N ARG A 47 -7.36 1.04 -14.51
CA ARG A 47 -6.90 -0.09 -13.70
C ARG A 47 -6.39 -1.25 -14.55
N ALA A 48 -6.99 -1.50 -15.70
CA ALA A 48 -6.48 -2.51 -16.63
C ALA A 48 -5.11 -2.12 -17.18
N ARG A 49 -4.96 -0.86 -17.63
CA ARG A 49 -3.69 -0.31 -18.11
C ARG A 49 -2.58 -0.38 -17.05
N LEU A 50 -2.90 -0.03 -15.81
CA LEU A 50 -1.98 -0.12 -14.67
C LEU A 50 -1.44 -1.53 -14.43
N HIS A 51 -2.19 -2.56 -14.83
CA HIS A 51 -1.79 -3.97 -14.78
C HIS A 51 -1.33 -4.54 -16.13
N GLY A 52 -1.19 -3.72 -17.17
CA GLY A 52 -0.81 -4.17 -18.52
C GLY A 52 -1.85 -5.06 -19.20
N LEU A 53 -3.12 -4.90 -18.83
CA LEU A 53 -4.25 -5.68 -19.36
C LEU A 53 -5.09 -4.84 -20.35
N PRO A 54 -5.76 -5.48 -21.32
CA PRO A 54 -6.70 -4.78 -22.18
C PRO A 54 -7.92 -4.27 -21.39
N PRO A 55 -8.62 -3.24 -21.89
CA PRO A 55 -9.89 -2.78 -21.32
C PRO A 55 -10.88 -3.95 -21.11
N PRO A 56 -11.40 -4.13 -19.89
CA PRO A 56 -12.32 -5.22 -19.59
C PRO A 56 -13.76 -4.85 -19.96
N SER A 57 -14.59 -5.85 -20.31
CA SER A 57 -16.04 -5.65 -20.32
C SER A 57 -16.59 -5.60 -18.89
N ILE A 58 -17.74 -4.96 -18.69
CA ILE A 58 -18.40 -4.91 -17.38
C ILE A 58 -18.73 -6.32 -16.87
N GLU A 59 -19.14 -7.24 -17.75
CA GLU A 59 -19.38 -8.64 -17.42
C GLU A 59 -18.11 -9.33 -16.88
N ALA A 60 -16.95 -9.06 -17.48
CA ALA A 60 -15.68 -9.60 -17.02
C ALA A 60 -15.31 -9.09 -15.62
N VAL A 61 -15.58 -7.81 -15.33
CA VAL A 61 -15.40 -7.21 -13.99
C VAL A 61 -16.36 -7.84 -12.99
N ARG A 62 -17.65 -7.98 -13.31
CA ARG A 62 -18.64 -8.67 -12.44
C ARG A 62 -18.22 -10.11 -12.15
N ALA A 63 -17.78 -10.85 -13.18
CA ALA A 63 -17.31 -12.22 -13.02
C ALA A 63 -16.07 -12.32 -12.12
N ALA A 64 -15.23 -11.27 -12.07
CA ALA A 64 -14.10 -11.20 -11.16
C ALA A 64 -14.54 -11.23 -9.69
N ALA A 65 -15.70 -10.66 -9.35
CA ALA A 65 -16.18 -10.72 -7.97
C ALA A 65 -16.49 -12.15 -7.52
N ILE A 66 -17.21 -12.91 -8.36
CA ILE A 66 -17.54 -14.31 -8.07
C ILE A 66 -16.25 -15.13 -7.91
N ARG A 67 -15.28 -14.93 -8.81
CA ARG A 67 -13.98 -15.60 -8.73
C ARG A 67 -13.16 -15.19 -7.51
N ASN A 68 -13.24 -13.97 -7.02
CA ASN A 68 -12.40 -13.58 -5.88
C ASN A 68 -13.07 -13.83 -4.53
N LEU A 69 -14.39 -14.03 -4.49
CA LEU A 69 -15.12 -14.31 -3.26
C LEU A 69 -14.58 -15.54 -2.50
N HIS A 70 -14.19 -16.59 -3.21
CA HIS A 70 -13.64 -17.80 -2.58
C HIS A 70 -12.21 -17.61 -2.04
N LEU A 71 -11.50 -16.58 -2.50
CA LEU A 71 -10.17 -16.22 -2.01
C LEU A 71 -10.25 -15.28 -0.80
N VAL A 72 -11.25 -14.39 -0.75
CA VAL A 72 -11.38 -13.42 0.36
C VAL A 72 -11.97 -14.06 1.63
N LYS A 73 -12.96 -14.94 1.51
CA LYS A 73 -13.61 -15.59 2.67
C LYS A 73 -12.63 -16.28 3.63
N PRO A 74 -11.69 -17.14 3.19
CA PRO A 74 -10.72 -17.77 4.11
C PRO A 74 -9.77 -16.75 4.74
N GLN A 75 -9.38 -15.70 4.01
CA GLN A 75 -8.48 -14.66 4.50
C GLN A 75 -9.13 -13.78 5.58
N ILE A 76 -10.42 -13.46 5.44
CA ILE A 76 -11.21 -12.80 6.49
C ILE A 76 -11.23 -13.66 7.76
N LYS A 77 -11.36 -14.98 7.61
CA LYS A 77 -11.33 -15.91 8.74
C LYS A 77 -9.99 -15.87 9.48
N TRP A 78 -8.86 -15.71 8.78
CA TRP A 78 -7.56 -15.58 9.46
C TRP A 78 -7.52 -14.37 10.42
N LEU A 79 -8.04 -13.21 10.00
CA LEU A 79 -8.17 -12.05 10.89
C LEU A 79 -9.11 -12.33 12.07
N ALA A 80 -10.24 -12.98 11.81
CA ALA A 80 -11.18 -13.35 12.86
C ALA A 80 -10.58 -14.32 13.87
N ASP A 81 -9.77 -15.29 13.41
CA ASP A 81 -9.09 -16.28 14.24
C ASP A 81 -7.99 -15.64 15.10
N MET A 82 -7.25 -14.66 14.56
CA MET A 82 -6.27 -13.87 15.35
C MET A 82 -6.94 -13.13 16.51
N LEU A 83 -8.19 -12.71 16.33
CA LEU A 83 -8.98 -12.00 17.34
C LEU A 83 -9.83 -12.94 18.21
N ALA A 84 -9.76 -14.25 18.00
CA ALA A 84 -10.68 -15.22 18.61
C ALA A 84 -10.55 -15.30 20.13
N ASP A 85 -9.40 -14.97 20.71
CA ASP A 85 -9.18 -14.90 22.16
C ASP A 85 -9.72 -13.60 22.81
N GLY A 86 -10.20 -12.65 22.00
CA GLY A 86 -10.73 -11.37 22.50
C GLY A 86 -9.68 -10.27 22.66
N ARG A 87 -8.44 -10.47 22.18
CA ARG A 87 -7.44 -9.40 22.13
C ARG A 87 -7.94 -8.17 21.36
N PRO A 88 -7.47 -6.96 21.71
CA PRO A 88 -7.93 -5.73 21.06
C PRO A 88 -7.32 -5.49 19.67
N TYR A 89 -6.15 -6.04 19.36
CA TYR A 89 -5.41 -5.84 18.11
C TYR A 89 -4.82 -7.15 17.61
N LEU A 90 -4.49 -7.25 16.32
CA LEU A 90 -4.16 -8.52 15.66
C LEU A 90 -3.00 -9.26 16.37
N LEU A 91 -1.96 -8.52 16.76
CA LEU A 91 -0.76 -9.07 17.39
C LEU A 91 -0.66 -8.78 18.89
N GLY A 92 -1.74 -8.33 19.54
CA GLY A 92 -1.79 -8.25 21.01
C GLY A 92 -2.61 -7.09 21.57
N ALA A 93 -2.08 -6.49 22.65
CA ALA A 93 -2.79 -5.48 23.44
C ALA A 93 -2.69 -4.05 22.88
N VAL A 94 -1.70 -3.78 22.03
CA VAL A 94 -1.44 -2.47 21.41
C VAL A 94 -1.48 -2.59 19.88
N PRO A 95 -1.92 -1.56 19.15
CA PRO A 95 -1.91 -1.62 17.68
C PRO A 95 -0.47 -1.60 17.17
N CYS A 96 -0.25 -2.27 16.05
CA CYS A 96 1.01 -2.23 15.29
C CYS A 96 0.72 -1.96 13.81
N ILE A 97 1.77 -1.83 12.98
CA ILE A 97 1.63 -1.57 11.54
C ILE A 97 0.72 -2.58 10.83
N ALA A 98 0.73 -3.84 11.27
CA ALA A 98 -0.10 -4.88 10.70
C ALA A 98 -1.61 -4.65 10.91
N ASP A 99 -2.01 -4.00 12.00
CA ASP A 99 -3.42 -3.62 12.20
C ASP A 99 -3.86 -2.61 11.14
N PHE A 100 -3.03 -1.61 10.84
CA PHE A 100 -3.33 -0.61 9.80
C PHE A 100 -3.32 -1.24 8.40
N ALA A 101 -2.36 -2.11 8.12
CA ALA A 101 -2.27 -2.86 6.88
C ALA A 101 -3.48 -3.80 6.67
N ALA A 102 -3.95 -4.49 7.70
CA ALA A 102 -5.18 -5.28 7.57
C ALA A 102 -6.44 -4.40 7.52
N TYR A 103 -6.45 -3.30 8.28
CA TYR A 103 -7.61 -2.43 8.41
C TYR A 103 -7.96 -1.75 7.10
N HIS A 104 -6.98 -1.28 6.31
CA HIS A 104 -7.28 -0.65 5.03
C HIS A 104 -8.01 -1.61 4.06
N VAL A 105 -7.65 -2.91 4.09
CA VAL A 105 -8.33 -3.95 3.29
C VAL A 105 -9.76 -4.15 3.77
N VAL A 106 -9.97 -4.25 5.09
CA VAL A 106 -11.30 -4.40 5.70
C VAL A 106 -12.17 -3.17 5.47
N TRP A 107 -11.58 -1.98 5.55
CA TRP A 107 -12.23 -0.70 5.26
C TRP A 107 -12.68 -0.62 3.80
N PHE A 108 -11.91 -1.20 2.87
CA PHE A 108 -12.19 -1.17 1.43
C PHE A 108 -13.58 -1.74 1.07
N TYR A 109 -14.12 -2.67 1.86
CA TYR A 109 -15.47 -3.22 1.69
C TYR A 109 -16.59 -2.18 1.80
N ARG A 110 -16.34 -1.05 2.46
CA ARG A 110 -17.24 0.11 2.53
C ARG A 110 -16.92 1.18 1.48
N GLY A 111 -15.76 1.11 0.85
CA GLY A 111 -15.17 2.23 0.08
C GLY A 111 -15.83 2.55 -1.26
N ARG A 112 -17.00 1.98 -1.57
CA ARG A 112 -17.71 2.11 -2.86
C ARG A 112 -19.22 2.26 -2.65
N HIS A 113 -19.97 2.36 -3.75
CA HIS A 113 -21.41 2.61 -3.74
C HIS A 113 -22.20 1.50 -3.02
N ILE A 114 -21.93 0.24 -3.36
CA ILE A 114 -22.50 -0.94 -2.72
C ILE A 114 -21.60 -1.36 -1.56
N ASP A 115 -22.17 -1.41 -0.36
CA ASP A 115 -21.52 -1.87 0.87
C ASP A 115 -21.36 -3.39 0.85
N CYS A 116 -20.11 -3.87 0.87
CA CYS A 116 -19.78 -5.29 0.86
C CYS A 116 -19.48 -5.86 2.26
N ARG A 117 -19.68 -5.10 3.34
CA ARG A 117 -19.29 -5.52 4.71
C ARG A 117 -20.06 -6.70 5.29
N GLY A 118 -21.16 -7.14 4.67
CA GLY A 118 -21.93 -8.32 5.12
C GLY A 118 -21.10 -9.61 5.22
N VAL A 119 -19.96 -9.68 4.52
CA VAL A 119 -19.00 -10.80 4.67
C VAL A 119 -18.39 -10.90 6.08
N PHE A 120 -18.50 -9.84 6.90
CA PHE A 120 -18.00 -9.80 8.28
C PHE A 120 -19.05 -10.16 9.33
N ASP A 121 -20.31 -10.39 8.94
CA ASP A 121 -21.41 -10.68 9.86
C ASP A 121 -21.17 -11.91 10.75
N PRO A 122 -20.52 -13.00 10.28
CA PRO A 122 -20.18 -14.13 11.13
C PRO A 122 -19.10 -13.83 12.21
N TYR A 123 -18.40 -12.69 12.12
CA TYR A 123 -17.19 -12.41 12.92
C TYR A 123 -17.35 -11.16 13.80
N PRO A 124 -18.08 -11.24 14.92
CA PRO A 124 -18.34 -10.06 15.77
C PRO A 124 -17.06 -9.40 16.29
N LYS A 125 -16.05 -10.17 16.70
CA LYS A 125 -14.78 -9.63 17.20
C LYS A 125 -14.00 -8.87 16.12
N LEU A 126 -14.05 -9.33 14.87
CA LEU A 126 -13.47 -8.61 13.73
C LEU A 126 -14.16 -7.26 13.50
N ARG A 127 -15.50 -7.19 13.61
CA ARG A 127 -16.23 -5.92 13.49
C ARG A 127 -15.86 -4.96 14.62
N THR A 128 -15.77 -5.44 15.86
CA THR A 128 -15.33 -4.63 17.00
C THR A 128 -13.90 -4.11 16.79
N TRP A 129 -12.98 -4.94 16.30
CA TRP A 129 -11.63 -4.49 15.93
C TRP A 129 -11.64 -3.45 14.81
N ARG A 130 -12.42 -3.66 13.74
CA ARG A 130 -12.57 -2.68 12.65
C ARG A 130 -13.04 -1.34 13.19
N ASP A 131 -14.05 -1.34 14.04
CA ASP A 131 -14.64 -0.11 14.58
C ASP A 131 -13.65 0.60 15.53
N ARG A 132 -12.84 -0.16 16.27
CA ARG A 132 -11.73 0.37 17.07
C ARG A 132 -10.66 1.04 16.19
N MET A 133 -10.27 0.42 15.08
CA MET A 133 -9.31 1.00 14.14
C MET A 133 -9.86 2.26 13.47
N ALA A 134 -11.16 2.26 13.12
CA ALA A 134 -11.83 3.46 12.58
C ALA A 134 -11.82 4.63 13.56
N ALA A 135 -11.95 4.36 14.86
CA ALA A 135 -11.99 5.38 15.91
C ALA A 135 -10.65 6.10 16.14
N ILE A 136 -9.53 5.60 15.60
CA ILE A 136 -8.22 6.28 15.65
C ILE A 136 -8.30 7.64 14.92
N GLY A 137 -9.13 7.74 13.87
CA GLY A 137 -9.31 8.96 13.10
C GLY A 137 -8.11 9.29 12.20
N HIS A 138 -8.09 10.51 11.67
CA HIS A 138 -7.11 10.97 10.67
C HIS A 138 -6.23 12.13 11.14
N GLY A 139 -6.23 12.44 12.44
CA GLY A 139 -5.50 13.58 13.00
C GLY A 139 -6.07 14.95 12.54
N ALA A 140 -5.25 16.00 12.67
CA ALA A 140 -5.57 17.34 12.16
C ALA A 140 -4.96 17.51 10.77
N ARG A 141 -5.79 17.85 9.78
CA ARG A 141 -5.38 18.04 8.37
C ARG A 141 -5.64 19.48 7.95
N THR A 142 -4.69 20.04 7.20
CA THR A 142 -4.88 21.29 6.45
C THR A 142 -4.63 20.99 4.99
N ASP A 143 -5.57 21.40 4.14
CA ASP A 143 -5.48 21.17 2.70
C ASP A 143 -4.57 22.22 2.06
N ILE A 144 -3.73 21.78 1.11
CA ILE A 144 -2.92 22.64 0.25
C ILE A 144 -3.17 22.25 -1.21
N ASP A 145 -3.08 23.23 -2.11
CA ASP A 145 -3.18 23.00 -3.54
C ASP A 145 -1.89 22.36 -4.09
N ALA A 146 -1.99 21.71 -5.25
CA ALA A 146 -0.86 21.04 -5.89
C ALA A 146 0.28 22.02 -6.20
N GLU A 147 -0.06 23.23 -6.64
CA GLU A 147 0.86 24.31 -6.96
C GLU A 147 1.64 24.77 -5.72
N VAL A 148 1.00 24.78 -4.55
CA VAL A 148 1.65 25.09 -3.27
C VAL A 148 2.67 23.99 -2.94
N ALA A 149 2.29 22.71 -3.09
CA ALA A 149 3.21 21.61 -2.83
C ALA A 149 4.44 21.63 -3.76
N LEU A 150 4.27 21.95 -5.04
CA LEU A 150 5.37 22.09 -6.01
C LEU A 150 6.26 23.30 -5.68
N ALA A 151 5.67 24.42 -5.25
CA ALA A 151 6.42 25.58 -4.81
C ALA A 151 7.27 25.30 -3.56
N GLU A 152 6.72 24.58 -2.57
CA GLU A 152 7.45 24.14 -1.38
C GLU A 152 8.60 23.20 -1.75
N ALA A 153 8.37 22.23 -2.64
CA ALA A 153 9.43 21.33 -3.12
C ALA A 153 10.58 22.10 -3.82
N ARG A 154 10.24 23.11 -4.64
CA ARG A 154 11.21 23.98 -5.32
C ARG A 154 12.03 24.83 -4.35
N ALA A 155 11.40 25.32 -3.28
CA ALA A 155 12.04 26.17 -2.28
C ALA A 155 12.91 25.38 -1.29
N ALA A 156 12.58 24.10 -1.08
CA ALA A 156 13.30 23.20 -0.19
C ALA A 156 14.57 22.62 -0.83
N LYS A 157 15.39 21.99 0.02
CA LYS A 157 16.50 21.14 -0.41
C LYS A 157 16.28 19.74 0.17
N PRO A 158 16.65 18.67 -0.55
CA PRO A 158 16.68 17.33 0.02
C PRO A 158 17.49 17.31 1.31
N ALA A 159 16.99 16.58 2.32
CA ALA A 159 17.71 16.40 3.57
C ALA A 159 19.07 15.71 3.31
N ALA A 160 20.06 16.02 4.13
CA ALA A 160 21.34 15.30 4.08
C ALA A 160 21.09 13.80 4.36
N PRO A 161 21.59 12.90 3.50
CA PRO A 161 21.37 11.47 3.71
C PRO A 161 22.11 10.99 4.97
N ARG A 162 21.50 10.01 5.63
CA ARG A 162 22.17 9.19 6.64
C ARG A 162 23.25 8.31 5.97
N PRO A 163 24.21 7.74 6.71
CA PRO A 163 25.21 6.85 6.13
C PRO A 163 24.58 5.62 5.47
N SER A 164 24.88 5.41 4.20
CA SER A 164 24.46 4.22 3.44
C SER A 164 25.11 2.95 3.99
N GLN A 165 24.40 1.83 3.83
CA GLN A 165 24.89 0.49 4.12
C GLN A 165 24.52 -0.43 2.94
N PRO A 166 25.20 -0.28 1.78
CA PRO A 166 24.92 -1.10 0.60
C PRO A 166 25.13 -2.59 0.90
N GLN A 167 24.31 -3.43 0.29
CA GLN A 167 24.49 -4.88 0.24
C GLN A 167 25.34 -5.27 -0.98
N GLU A 168 25.82 -6.51 -1.01
CA GLU A 168 26.61 -7.01 -2.14
C GLU A 168 25.86 -6.85 -3.47
N GLY A 169 26.49 -6.17 -4.43
CA GLY A 169 25.95 -5.92 -5.75
C GLY A 169 25.05 -4.69 -5.88
N ASP A 170 24.78 -3.98 -4.79
CA ASP A 170 24.08 -2.69 -4.82
C ASP A 170 24.89 -1.60 -5.55
N PRO A 171 24.21 -0.56 -6.07
CA PRO A 171 24.88 0.64 -6.54
C PRO A 171 25.40 1.44 -5.35
N GLU A 172 26.56 2.06 -5.52
CA GLU A 172 27.14 2.95 -4.53
C GLU A 172 26.48 4.34 -4.58
N PRO A 173 26.44 5.08 -3.47
CA PRO A 173 26.03 6.48 -3.49
C PRO A 173 26.82 7.31 -4.52
N GLY A 174 26.12 8.12 -5.32
CA GLY A 174 26.69 8.86 -6.45
C GLY A 174 26.59 8.13 -7.80
N GLU A 175 26.30 6.83 -7.82
CA GLU A 175 26.05 6.11 -9.08
C GLU A 175 24.64 6.34 -9.60
N ARG A 176 24.41 6.09 -10.90
CA ARG A 176 23.07 6.17 -11.49
C ARG A 176 22.32 4.85 -11.34
N ALA A 177 21.07 4.94 -10.88
CA ALA A 177 20.17 3.80 -10.79
C ALA A 177 18.76 4.19 -11.22
N ARG A 178 17.93 3.16 -11.41
CA ARG A 178 16.51 3.30 -11.62
C ARG A 178 15.71 2.31 -10.78
N VAL A 179 14.55 2.74 -10.33
CA VAL A 179 13.66 1.99 -9.42
C VAL A 179 12.24 2.02 -9.99
N ARG A 180 11.49 0.93 -9.84
CA ARG A 180 10.05 0.86 -10.18
C ARG A 180 9.31 -0.13 -9.27
N PRO A 181 7.99 -0.04 -9.11
CA PRO A 181 7.24 -1.09 -8.44
C PRO A 181 7.33 -2.42 -9.21
N SER A 182 7.40 -3.54 -8.50
CA SER A 182 7.58 -4.86 -9.11
C SER A 182 6.26 -5.49 -9.59
N ASP A 183 5.12 -5.02 -9.09
CA ASP A 183 3.81 -5.66 -9.25
C ASP A 183 2.90 -4.97 -10.28
N ASN A 184 2.79 -3.64 -10.25
CA ASN A 184 1.93 -2.82 -11.12
C ASN A 184 2.56 -1.44 -11.38
N ALA A 185 1.98 -0.61 -12.27
CA ALA A 185 2.47 0.75 -12.54
C ALA A 185 4.01 0.80 -12.75
N LYS A 186 4.51 -0.06 -13.66
CA LYS A 186 5.93 -0.43 -13.78
C LYS A 186 6.81 0.63 -14.47
N ASP A 187 6.50 1.90 -14.27
CA ASP A 187 7.25 3.03 -14.79
C ASP A 187 8.55 3.20 -14.00
N TRP A 188 9.65 3.41 -14.72
CA TRP A 188 10.97 3.61 -14.11
C TRP A 188 11.11 5.05 -13.61
N VAL A 189 11.58 5.16 -12.37
CA VAL A 189 12.12 6.40 -11.82
C VAL A 189 13.64 6.29 -11.86
N GLU A 190 14.31 7.21 -12.55
CA GLU A 190 15.77 7.23 -12.69
C GLU A 190 16.39 8.40 -11.91
N GLY A 191 17.58 8.21 -11.36
CA GLY A 191 18.30 9.24 -10.63
C GLY A 191 19.70 8.79 -10.19
N GLU A 192 20.36 9.65 -9.43
CA GLU A 192 21.60 9.34 -8.73
C GLU A 192 21.26 8.71 -7.36
N VAL A 193 21.97 7.68 -6.94
CA VAL A 193 21.76 7.06 -5.62
C VAL A 193 22.22 8.02 -4.54
N LEU A 194 21.26 8.58 -3.80
CA LEU A 194 21.53 9.47 -2.67
C LEU A 194 21.77 8.70 -1.39
N PHE A 195 21.04 7.59 -1.21
CA PHE A 195 21.08 6.75 -0.03
C PHE A 195 20.64 5.32 -0.37
N ILE A 196 21.24 4.34 0.29
CA ILE A 196 20.86 2.93 0.15
C ILE A 196 21.19 2.11 1.40
N ASP A 197 20.26 1.26 1.85
CA ASP A 197 20.48 0.23 2.86
C ASP A 197 19.59 -0.99 2.63
N ALA A 198 19.50 -1.88 3.62
CA ALA A 198 18.69 -3.10 3.56
C ALA A 198 17.18 -2.89 3.42
N HIS A 199 16.66 -1.69 3.64
CA HIS A 199 15.23 -1.39 3.64
C HIS A 199 14.84 -0.39 2.57
N GLU A 200 15.75 0.46 2.12
CA GLU A 200 15.44 1.64 1.32
C GLU A 200 16.49 1.89 0.23
N ILE A 201 16.01 2.44 -0.90
CA ILE A 201 16.83 3.11 -1.91
C ILE A 201 16.23 4.50 -2.17
N ALA A 202 17.05 5.53 -2.08
CA ALA A 202 16.64 6.91 -2.37
C ALA A 202 17.41 7.45 -3.58
N LEU A 203 16.68 7.99 -4.55
CA LEU A 203 17.23 8.57 -5.76
C LEU A 203 17.12 10.10 -5.73
N LEU A 204 18.24 10.79 -5.91
CA LEU A 204 18.27 12.21 -6.22
C LEU A 204 17.96 12.41 -7.70
N ARG A 205 16.99 13.28 -7.99
CA ARG A 205 16.58 13.60 -9.35
C ARG A 205 16.45 15.10 -9.51
N HIS A 206 16.68 15.57 -10.73
CA HIS A 206 16.38 16.94 -11.11
C HIS A 206 15.11 16.96 -11.97
N ASP A 207 14.17 17.81 -11.60
CA ASP A 207 12.97 18.12 -12.37
C ASP A 207 12.95 19.63 -12.71
N PRO A 208 12.62 20.05 -13.95
CA PRO A 208 12.62 21.47 -14.30
C PRO A 208 11.67 22.34 -13.47
N GLU A 209 10.58 21.76 -12.95
CA GLU A 209 9.58 22.49 -12.19
C GLU A 209 9.94 22.59 -10.71
N VAL A 210 10.55 21.57 -10.12
CA VAL A 210 10.82 21.53 -8.66
C VAL A 210 12.30 21.47 -8.28
N GLY A 211 13.21 21.47 -9.26
CA GLY A 211 14.64 21.37 -9.02
C GLY A 211 15.04 19.99 -8.51
N ASN A 212 15.92 19.95 -7.50
CA ASN A 212 16.45 18.70 -6.96
C ASN A 212 15.52 18.11 -5.90
N VAL A 213 15.04 16.90 -6.12
CA VAL A 213 14.19 16.15 -5.19
C VAL A 213 14.78 14.77 -4.92
N ALA A 214 14.76 14.35 -3.65
CA ALA A 214 15.06 12.98 -3.25
C ALA A 214 13.76 12.17 -3.20
N VAL A 215 13.73 11.05 -3.91
CA VAL A 215 12.57 10.15 -3.94
C VAL A 215 12.96 8.82 -3.33
N HIS A 216 12.24 8.44 -2.27
CA HIS A 216 12.56 7.33 -1.40
C HIS A 216 11.65 6.14 -1.71
N PHE A 217 12.25 4.96 -1.84
CA PHE A 217 11.53 3.72 -2.14
C PHE A 217 11.89 2.65 -1.11
N PRO A 218 10.92 1.90 -0.57
CA PRO A 218 11.25 0.67 0.13
C PRO A 218 11.84 -0.34 -0.85
N ARG A 219 12.82 -1.14 -0.43
CA ARG A 219 13.38 -2.21 -1.27
C ARG A 219 12.35 -3.27 -1.62
N LEU A 220 11.64 -3.74 -0.60
CA LEU A 220 10.67 -4.81 -0.76
C LEU A 220 9.43 -4.28 -1.50
N GLY A 221 9.14 -4.87 -2.65
CA GLY A 221 8.06 -4.45 -3.56
C GLY A 221 8.53 -3.63 -4.76
N TYR A 222 9.84 -3.36 -4.87
CA TYR A 222 10.41 -2.58 -5.97
C TYR A 222 11.55 -3.34 -6.65
N ASP A 223 11.61 -3.22 -7.97
CA ASP A 223 12.79 -3.61 -8.76
C ASP A 223 13.73 -2.40 -8.83
N TRP A 224 15.03 -2.63 -8.73
CA TRP A 224 16.04 -1.62 -9.05
C TRP A 224 17.09 -2.16 -10.03
N ARG A 225 17.72 -1.25 -10.80
CA ARG A 225 18.85 -1.57 -11.69
C ARG A 225 19.84 -0.41 -11.74
N SER A 226 21.15 -0.71 -11.80
CA SER A 226 22.15 0.29 -12.17
C SER A 226 21.93 0.74 -13.62
N CYS A 227 22.08 2.03 -13.88
CA CYS A 227 22.10 2.58 -15.23
C CYS A 227 23.56 2.60 -15.69
N ARG A 228 23.84 1.92 -16.81
CA ARG A 228 25.17 2.00 -17.46
C ARG A 228 25.33 3.33 -18.18
#